data_AF-A0ABD7TZW8-F1
#
_entry.id   AF-A0ABD7TZW8-F1
#
_cell.length_a   1.000
_cell.length_b   1.000
_cell.length_c   1.000
_cell.angle_alpha   90.00
_cell.angle_beta   90.00
_cell.angle_gamma   90.00
#
_symmetry.space_group_name_H-M   'P 1'
#
loop_
_entity.id
_entity.type
_entity.pdbx_description
1 polymer ?
#
loop_
_entity_poly.entity_id
_entity_poly.type
_entity_poly.pdbx_seq_one_letter_code
_entity_poly.pdbx_strand_id
1 'polypeptide(L)'
;MSEQVFLDFSLNFNLRQTKKNMPTIIYALFTFRGRQYKVNIGAKVYPTQWNKRKQIATISNGQTRLDNRNNEIVNKKIRSLLAIFEEKKNYLCENLERIDFLFEEMRQAINPNLKTRYTIMKDNNQLSATLILSQMAEKNILSENSRKIYLGYVTAFKEYLEAKGISNSLSAINTDVLEDYQQFLLERNPVKIKTLLNKVKGIVTLINHANKDKAIKANINTNGITYLEDKRSKEQKKSKQVPLTEEQLLAIYNYADLRPREVEARDLFICQCLLGQRISDLPKIFKGEYTITKLEDGNEVISFIVQKTTEEATLYLFPVVKEILERYKETGFKYIDLLTEDERIVKKNEAKLNRTIKQVCEKAGLDSDINYVEQIGSNITKKRKKLFELIHTQTARHTFITLMCRLGIPKEDVIIATAHTDTTMIDDVYLHETVNDKGTRLINSLKKIKGSTLFKIEEANNMVDTTMNEEETVKKPISTASVTNNITFDTLLDTQFFASKINKAVKLQSQVGHLKNGKLCSYDNEITSLISEIEKFSQSSTSDSDVAKQYVKQLSVGKQSDLYDSFREMIIKCVKIGISKDAIMQFINKALEISLLDKERFTNIKEITTALLDKRNKG
;
A
#
# COMPACT_ATOMS: atom_id res chain seq x y z
N MET A 1 -13.24 -19.56 -31.06
CA MET A 1 -14.40 -19.26 -31.92
C MET A 1 -15.42 -18.53 -31.07
N SER A 2 -15.56 -17.23 -31.27
CA SER A 2 -16.62 -16.42 -30.66
C SER A 2 -17.94 -16.77 -31.36
N GLU A 3 -18.94 -17.21 -30.61
CA GLU A 3 -20.30 -17.40 -31.12
C GLU A 3 -20.77 -16.10 -31.78
N GLN A 4 -21.23 -16.21 -33.03
CA GLN A 4 -21.91 -15.10 -33.70
C GLN A 4 -23.23 -14.87 -32.96
N VAL A 5 -23.33 -13.74 -32.25
CA VAL A 5 -24.57 -13.37 -31.57
C VAL A 5 -25.60 -12.95 -32.62
N PHE A 6 -26.58 -13.82 -32.87
CA PHE A 6 -27.70 -13.51 -33.76
C PHE A 6 -28.68 -12.61 -33.01
N LEU A 7 -28.68 -11.32 -33.34
CA LEU A 7 -29.55 -10.35 -32.70
C LEU A 7 -30.83 -10.17 -33.52
N ASP A 8 -31.97 -10.65 -32.99
CA ASP A 8 -33.30 -10.48 -33.59
C ASP A 8 -33.80 -9.03 -33.44
N PHE A 9 -33.30 -8.17 -34.32
CA PHE A 9 -33.66 -6.77 -34.46
C PHE A 9 -34.49 -6.55 -35.72
N SER A 10 -35.65 -5.92 -35.57
CA SER A 10 -36.42 -5.39 -36.70
C SER A 10 -36.77 -3.93 -36.46
N LEU A 11 -36.90 -3.15 -37.53
CA LEU A 11 -37.41 -1.78 -37.53
C LEU A 11 -38.49 -1.66 -38.61
N ASN A 12 -39.68 -1.24 -38.20
CA ASN A 12 -40.84 -1.08 -39.07
C ASN A 12 -41.50 0.28 -38.83
N PHE A 13 -42.10 0.90 -39.86
CA PHE A 13 -42.84 2.15 -39.69
C PHE A 13 -44.35 1.93 -39.83
N ASN A 14 -45.12 2.39 -38.83
CA ASN A 14 -46.58 2.29 -38.81
C ASN A 14 -47.26 3.60 -38.44
N LEU A 15 -48.47 3.80 -38.96
CA LEU A 15 -49.31 4.94 -38.60
C LEU A 15 -49.89 4.80 -37.18
N ARG A 16 -50.05 5.92 -36.48
CA ARG A 16 -50.79 5.98 -35.20
C ARG A 16 -52.27 5.62 -35.40
N GLN A 17 -52.89 6.13 -36.44
CA GLN A 17 -54.30 5.94 -36.77
C GLN A 17 -54.46 5.74 -38.28
N THR A 18 -55.12 4.67 -38.71
CA THR A 18 -55.17 4.27 -40.12
C THR A 18 -56.43 4.73 -40.86
N LYS A 19 -57.45 5.25 -40.15
CA LYS A 19 -58.78 5.57 -40.71
C LYS A 19 -59.17 7.05 -40.53
N LYS A 20 -58.20 7.97 -40.54
CA LYS A 20 -58.44 9.42 -40.38
C LYS A 20 -58.28 10.17 -41.70
N ASN A 21 -59.11 11.20 -41.90
CA ASN A 21 -59.02 12.11 -43.06
C ASN A 21 -58.02 13.27 -42.82
N MET A 22 -57.10 13.12 -41.88
CA MET A 22 -56.12 14.15 -41.49
C MET A 22 -54.74 13.50 -41.24
N PRO A 23 -53.63 14.25 -41.35
CA PRO A 23 -52.30 13.70 -41.18
C PRO A 23 -52.10 13.08 -39.79
N THR A 24 -51.65 11.83 -39.76
CA THR A 24 -51.39 11.07 -38.54
C THR A 24 -49.91 10.87 -38.31
N ILE A 25 -49.52 10.74 -37.04
CA ILE A 25 -48.15 10.44 -36.64
C ILE A 25 -47.69 9.08 -37.19
N ILE A 26 -46.44 9.02 -37.65
CA ILE A 26 -45.73 7.79 -37.96
C ILE A 26 -44.89 7.36 -36.75
N TYR A 27 -44.92 6.08 -36.43
CA TYR A 27 -44.10 5.46 -35.41
C TYR A 27 -43.08 4.53 -36.05
N ALA A 28 -41.86 4.58 -35.55
CA ALA A 28 -40.88 3.51 -35.67
C ALA A 28 -41.21 2.45 -34.61
N LEU A 29 -41.42 1.21 -35.05
CA LEU A 29 -41.61 0.04 -34.21
C LEU A 29 -40.38 -0.83 -34.35
N PHE A 30 -39.61 -0.95 -33.28
CA PHE A 30 -38.48 -1.86 -33.26
C PHE A 30 -38.70 -3.00 -32.27
N THR A 31 -38.31 -4.21 -32.65
CA THR A 31 -38.45 -5.41 -31.82
C THR A 31 -37.08 -5.87 -31.35
N PHE A 32 -36.98 -6.25 -30.09
CA PHE A 32 -35.78 -6.80 -29.47
C PHE A 32 -36.13 -7.77 -28.33
N ARG A 33 -35.50 -8.95 -28.29
CA ARG A 33 -35.78 -10.02 -27.28
C ARG A 33 -37.28 -10.31 -27.12
N GLY A 34 -38.01 -10.36 -28.24
CA GLY A 34 -39.47 -10.57 -28.24
C GLY A 34 -40.31 -9.41 -27.72
N ARG A 35 -39.72 -8.26 -27.35
CA ARG A 35 -40.44 -7.05 -26.94
C ARG A 35 -40.45 -6.02 -28.06
N GLN A 36 -41.61 -5.42 -28.31
CA GLN A 36 -41.79 -4.39 -29.32
C GLN A 36 -41.86 -3.00 -28.68
N TYR A 37 -41.07 -2.08 -29.20
CA TYR A 37 -40.95 -0.70 -28.75
C TYR A 37 -41.43 0.26 -29.82
N LYS A 38 -42.12 1.33 -29.42
CA LYS A 38 -42.80 2.25 -30.35
C LYS A 38 -42.37 3.69 -30.10
N VAL A 39 -41.69 4.30 -31.08
CA VAL A 39 -41.11 5.65 -30.98
C VAL A 39 -41.68 6.56 -32.08
N ASN A 40 -42.17 7.73 -31.69
CA ASN A 40 -42.68 8.72 -32.65
C ASN A 40 -41.51 9.33 -33.42
N ILE A 41 -41.52 9.25 -34.74
CA ILE A 41 -40.42 9.77 -35.57
C ILE A 41 -40.52 11.29 -35.80
N GLY A 42 -41.51 11.96 -35.23
CA GLY A 42 -41.75 13.40 -35.39
C GLY A 42 -42.23 13.78 -36.80
N ALA A 43 -42.85 12.86 -37.53
CA ALA A 43 -43.39 13.09 -38.87
C ALA A 43 -44.84 12.61 -38.95
N LYS A 44 -45.62 13.21 -39.85
CA LYS A 44 -47.03 12.87 -40.09
C LYS A 44 -47.30 12.68 -41.57
N VAL A 45 -48.26 11.83 -41.89
CA VAL A 45 -48.72 11.56 -43.28
C VAL A 45 -50.23 11.30 -43.27
N TYR A 46 -50.92 11.64 -44.35
CA TYR A 46 -52.32 11.21 -44.52
C TYR A 46 -52.39 9.69 -44.64
N PRO A 47 -53.32 9.01 -43.95
CA PRO A 47 -53.47 7.56 -44.07
C PRO A 47 -53.67 7.04 -45.50
N THR A 48 -54.41 7.78 -46.33
CA THR A 48 -54.62 7.48 -47.76
C THR A 48 -53.34 7.59 -48.61
N GLN A 49 -52.34 8.32 -48.11
CA GLN A 49 -51.07 8.54 -48.78
C GLN A 49 -49.96 7.63 -48.23
N TRP A 50 -50.24 6.75 -47.26
CA TRP A 50 -49.24 5.84 -46.71
C TRP A 50 -49.24 4.49 -47.42
N ASN A 51 -48.09 4.10 -47.98
CA ASN A 51 -47.92 2.76 -48.52
C ASN A 51 -47.53 1.80 -47.39
N LYS A 52 -48.50 1.03 -46.88
CA LYS A 52 -48.28 0.09 -45.76
C LYS A 52 -47.23 -0.98 -46.05
N ARG A 53 -47.17 -1.49 -47.29
CA ARG A 53 -46.22 -2.55 -47.67
C ARG A 53 -44.79 -2.02 -47.77
N LYS A 54 -44.62 -0.83 -48.36
CA LYS A 54 -43.31 -0.19 -48.54
C LYS A 54 -42.87 0.65 -47.32
N GLN A 55 -43.77 0.91 -46.37
CA GLN A 55 -43.55 1.74 -45.19
C GLN A 55 -43.01 3.15 -45.52
N ILE A 56 -43.57 3.76 -46.57
CA ILE A 56 -43.21 5.11 -47.05
C ILE A 56 -44.47 5.91 -47.40
N ALA A 57 -44.33 7.23 -47.43
CA ALA A 57 -45.35 8.13 -47.98
C ALA A 57 -45.35 8.06 -49.52
N THR A 58 -46.53 7.98 -50.12
CA THR A 58 -46.75 7.89 -51.55
C THR A 58 -46.62 9.29 -52.16
N ILE A 59 -45.79 9.42 -53.18
CA ILE A 59 -45.65 10.63 -54.00
C ILE A 59 -46.26 10.31 -55.35
N SER A 60 -47.21 11.12 -55.82
CA SER A 60 -47.91 10.86 -57.09
C SER A 60 -48.48 12.14 -57.71
N ASN A 61 -48.70 12.11 -59.02
CA ASN A 61 -49.25 13.26 -59.77
C ASN A 61 -50.70 13.60 -59.38
N GLY A 62 -51.42 12.70 -58.69
CA GLY A 62 -52.78 12.92 -58.20
C GLY A 62 -52.87 13.62 -56.83
N GLN A 63 -51.73 13.97 -56.22
CA GLN A 63 -51.68 14.70 -54.93
C GLN A 63 -51.29 16.17 -55.14
N THR A 64 -51.61 17.02 -54.17
CA THR A 64 -51.21 18.43 -54.22
C THR A 64 -49.67 18.56 -54.19
N ARG A 65 -49.14 19.65 -54.76
CA ARG A 65 -47.69 19.94 -54.70
C ARG A 65 -47.18 20.02 -53.27
N LEU A 66 -47.99 20.54 -52.35
CA LEU A 66 -47.67 20.62 -50.92
C LEU A 66 -47.61 19.24 -50.27
N ASP A 67 -48.57 18.36 -50.56
CA ASP A 67 -48.59 17.00 -50.04
C ASP A 67 -47.41 16.18 -50.54
N ASN A 68 -47.10 16.25 -51.84
CA ASN A 68 -45.93 15.58 -52.42
C ASN A 68 -44.62 16.06 -51.73
N ARG A 69 -44.47 17.37 -51.50
CA ARG A 69 -43.31 17.94 -50.79
C ARG A 69 -43.23 17.45 -49.33
N ASN A 70 -44.37 17.40 -48.63
CA ASN A 70 -44.43 16.89 -47.26
C ASN A 70 -44.09 15.39 -47.19
N ASN A 71 -44.60 14.61 -48.15
CA ASN A 71 -44.33 13.18 -48.27
C ASN A 71 -42.85 12.90 -48.58
N GLU A 72 -42.21 13.75 -49.37
CA GLU A 72 -40.76 13.67 -49.62
C GLU A 72 -39.94 13.91 -48.35
N ILE A 73 -40.30 14.91 -47.53
CA ILE A 73 -39.66 15.18 -46.23
C ILE A 73 -39.80 13.96 -45.30
N VAL A 74 -41.00 13.39 -45.23
CA VAL A 74 -41.27 12.16 -44.46
C VAL A 74 -40.37 11.01 -44.93
N ASN A 75 -40.28 10.77 -46.24
CA ASN A 75 -39.49 9.69 -46.82
C ASN A 75 -37.98 9.89 -46.59
N LYS A 76 -37.48 11.12 -46.73
CA LYS A 76 -36.08 11.45 -46.42
C LYS A 76 -35.75 11.13 -44.96
N LYS A 77 -36.66 11.44 -44.04
CA LYS A 77 -36.51 11.13 -42.61
C LYS A 77 -36.49 9.62 -42.35
N ILE A 78 -37.42 8.87 -42.95
CA ILE A 78 -37.46 7.40 -42.82
C ILE A 78 -36.14 6.76 -43.27
N ARG A 79 -35.58 7.20 -44.42
CA ARG A 79 -34.28 6.69 -44.90
C ARG A 79 -33.13 6.98 -43.93
N SER A 80 -33.07 8.20 -43.39
CA SER A 80 -32.06 8.56 -42.40
C SER A 80 -32.17 7.70 -41.13
N LEU A 81 -33.39 7.40 -40.68
CA LEU A 81 -33.62 6.55 -39.52
C LEU A 81 -33.21 5.10 -39.73
N LEU A 82 -33.44 4.55 -40.92
CA LEU A 82 -32.96 3.22 -41.29
C LEU A 82 -31.42 3.14 -41.22
N ALA A 83 -30.72 4.15 -41.76
CA ALA A 83 -29.25 4.18 -41.72
C ALA A 83 -28.71 4.25 -40.28
N ILE A 84 -29.27 5.13 -39.45
CA ILE A 84 -28.90 5.27 -38.03
C ILE A 84 -29.14 3.97 -37.25
N PHE A 85 -30.25 3.28 -37.54
CA PHE A 85 -30.59 2.01 -36.88
C PHE A 85 -29.55 0.92 -37.19
N GLU A 86 -29.09 0.81 -38.44
CA GLU A 86 -28.05 -0.15 -38.82
C GLU A 86 -26.68 0.19 -38.20
N GLU A 87 -26.30 1.47 -38.19
CA GLU A 87 -25.06 1.92 -37.51
C GLU A 87 -25.06 1.53 -36.02
N LYS A 88 -26.18 1.76 -35.34
CA LYS A 88 -26.34 1.40 -33.93
C LYS A 88 -26.33 -0.10 -33.71
N LYS A 89 -26.96 -0.87 -34.60
CA LYS A 89 -26.93 -2.33 -34.54
C LYS A 89 -25.49 -2.85 -34.63
N ASN A 90 -24.68 -2.33 -35.54
CA ASN A 90 -23.26 -2.70 -35.66
C ASN A 90 -22.46 -2.36 -34.40
N TYR A 91 -22.65 -1.15 -33.86
CA TYR A 91 -22.01 -0.73 -32.62
C TYR A 91 -22.29 -1.67 -31.44
N LEU A 92 -23.52 -2.18 -31.34
CA LEU A 92 -23.92 -3.09 -30.26
C LEU A 92 -23.37 -4.50 -30.43
N CYS A 93 -23.13 -4.95 -31.67
CA CYS A 93 -22.43 -6.21 -31.93
C CYS A 93 -20.99 -6.17 -31.39
N GLU A 94 -20.37 -4.99 -31.36
CA GLU A 94 -19.00 -4.78 -30.85
C GLU A 94 -18.94 -4.50 -29.34
N ASN A 95 -20.07 -4.14 -28.71
CA ASN A 95 -20.16 -3.70 -27.31
C ASN A 95 -21.32 -4.41 -26.58
N LEU A 96 -21.20 -5.74 -26.40
CA LEU A 96 -22.26 -6.60 -25.88
C LEU A 96 -22.78 -6.19 -24.49
N GLU A 97 -21.94 -5.59 -23.63
CA GLU A 97 -22.34 -5.09 -22.31
C GLU A 97 -23.33 -3.91 -22.36
N ARG A 98 -23.45 -3.22 -23.50
CA ARG A 98 -24.39 -2.10 -23.68
C ARG A 98 -25.79 -2.53 -24.08
N ILE A 99 -25.98 -3.82 -24.36
CA ILE A 99 -27.25 -4.35 -24.89
C ILE A 99 -28.45 -4.11 -23.97
N ASP A 100 -28.23 -3.96 -22.66
CA ASP A 100 -29.29 -3.71 -21.69
C ASP A 100 -29.79 -2.23 -21.71
N PHE A 101 -29.05 -1.31 -22.34
CA PHE A 101 -29.40 0.12 -22.48
C PHE A 101 -29.96 0.50 -23.85
N LEU A 102 -30.05 -0.48 -24.74
CA LEU A 102 -30.45 -0.40 -26.13
C LEU A 102 -31.70 0.43 -26.42
N PHE A 103 -32.77 0.27 -25.62
CA PHE A 103 -34.02 0.97 -25.86
C PHE A 103 -33.82 2.49 -25.83
N GLU A 104 -33.05 2.99 -24.86
CA GLU A 104 -32.81 4.42 -24.69
C GLU A 104 -31.86 4.96 -25.76
N GLU A 105 -30.82 4.21 -26.12
CA GLU A 105 -29.92 4.59 -27.23
C GLU A 105 -30.69 4.69 -28.56
N MET A 106 -31.54 3.72 -28.86
CA MET A 106 -32.35 3.69 -30.09
C MET A 106 -33.43 4.77 -30.09
N ARG A 107 -34.05 5.05 -28.93
CA ARG A 107 -35.05 6.10 -28.78
C ARG A 107 -34.45 7.49 -29.04
N GLN A 108 -33.27 7.78 -28.50
CA GLN A 108 -32.57 9.04 -28.75
C GLN A 108 -32.17 9.18 -30.21
N ALA A 109 -31.68 8.10 -30.82
CA ALA A 109 -31.29 8.06 -32.22
C ALA A 109 -32.48 8.32 -33.17
N ILE A 110 -33.66 7.76 -32.85
CA ILE A 110 -34.87 7.88 -33.70
C ILE A 110 -35.52 9.27 -33.62
N ASN A 111 -35.46 9.93 -32.47
CA ASN A 111 -36.01 11.28 -32.35
C ASN A 111 -35.27 12.09 -31.28
N PRO A 112 -34.16 12.75 -31.66
CA PRO A 112 -33.32 13.50 -30.72
C PRO A 112 -34.01 14.78 -30.18
N ASN A 113 -35.05 15.26 -30.86
CA ASN A 113 -35.83 16.44 -30.48
C ASN A 113 -37.05 16.12 -29.61
N LEU A 114 -37.25 14.87 -29.16
CA LEU A 114 -38.15 14.54 -28.05
C LEU A 114 -37.58 15.07 -26.71
N LYS A 115 -37.30 16.37 -26.62
CA LYS A 115 -36.99 17.03 -25.35
C LYS A 115 -38.29 17.41 -24.62
N THR A 116 -38.40 17.02 -23.35
CA THR A 116 -39.18 17.72 -22.31
C THR A 116 -40.72 17.59 -22.25
N ARG A 117 -41.34 16.53 -22.79
CA ARG A 117 -42.74 16.19 -22.42
C ARG A 117 -42.92 14.84 -21.72
N TYR A 118 -41.95 13.95 -21.82
CA TYR A 118 -41.92 12.72 -21.01
C TYR A 118 -41.24 12.92 -19.65
N THR A 119 -40.47 14.00 -19.49
CA THR A 119 -39.84 14.43 -18.23
C THR A 119 -40.83 15.03 -17.22
N ILE A 120 -42.06 15.33 -17.66
CA ILE A 120 -43.09 16.03 -16.85
C ILE A 120 -44.33 15.14 -16.62
N MET A 121 -44.51 14.04 -17.34
CA MET A 121 -45.76 13.24 -17.30
C MET A 121 -45.59 11.81 -16.77
N LYS A 122 -44.45 11.47 -16.16
CA LYS A 122 -44.31 10.25 -15.35
C LYS A 122 -43.34 10.51 -14.19
N ASP A 123 -43.90 10.98 -13.09
CA ASP A 123 -43.35 10.96 -11.73
C ASP A 123 -43.04 9.53 -11.22
N ASN A 124 -42.57 8.60 -12.06
CA ASN A 124 -42.30 7.22 -11.65
C ASN A 124 -41.32 6.43 -12.55
N ASN A 125 -40.40 7.09 -13.26
CA ASN A 125 -39.15 6.44 -13.69
C ASN A 125 -38.03 7.48 -13.73
N GLN A 126 -37.65 7.92 -12.53
CA GLN A 126 -36.32 8.47 -12.27
C GLN A 126 -35.30 7.48 -12.84
N LEU A 127 -34.28 7.97 -13.58
CA LEU A 127 -33.09 7.15 -13.78
C LEU A 127 -32.70 6.60 -12.41
N SER A 128 -32.53 5.28 -12.30
CA SER A 128 -32.27 4.67 -11.01
C SER A 128 -31.10 5.37 -10.34
N ALA A 129 -31.15 5.53 -9.01
CA ALA A 129 -30.07 6.21 -8.30
C ALA A 129 -28.72 5.59 -8.63
N THR A 130 -28.65 4.26 -8.69
CA THR A 130 -27.44 3.53 -9.06
C THR A 130 -26.94 3.84 -10.47
N LEU A 131 -27.84 4.04 -11.44
CA LEU A 131 -27.44 4.42 -12.81
C LEU A 131 -26.84 5.83 -12.84
N ILE A 132 -27.44 6.75 -12.10
CA ILE A 132 -26.91 8.11 -11.93
C ILE A 132 -25.51 8.06 -11.30
N LEU A 133 -25.33 7.27 -10.24
CA LEU A 133 -24.02 7.12 -9.58
C LEU A 133 -22.98 6.50 -10.52
N SER A 134 -23.34 5.50 -11.32
CA SER A 134 -22.45 4.95 -12.35
C SER A 134 -22.04 6.00 -13.39
N GLN A 135 -22.98 6.81 -13.87
CA GLN A 135 -22.68 7.92 -14.78
C GLN A 135 -21.75 8.96 -14.13
N MET A 136 -21.93 9.24 -12.83
CA MET A 136 -21.01 10.13 -12.11
C MET A 136 -19.61 9.54 -12.03
N ALA A 137 -19.48 8.21 -11.86
CA ALA A 137 -18.19 7.54 -11.86
C ALA A 137 -17.52 7.64 -13.24
N GLU A 138 -18.27 7.38 -14.32
CA GLU A 138 -17.76 7.49 -15.69
C GLU A 138 -17.32 8.90 -16.05
N LYS A 139 -18.10 9.91 -15.66
CA LYS A 139 -17.87 11.31 -15.99
C LYS A 139 -16.74 11.96 -15.18
N ASN A 140 -16.65 11.65 -13.89
CA ASN A 140 -15.78 12.40 -12.96
C ASN A 140 -14.52 11.62 -12.53
N ILE A 141 -14.50 10.29 -12.68
CA ILE A 141 -13.33 9.48 -12.31
C ILE A 141 -12.48 9.23 -13.56
N LEU A 142 -11.35 9.93 -13.63
CA LEU A 142 -10.47 9.96 -14.81
C LEU A 142 -9.75 8.62 -15.05
N SER A 143 -9.14 8.06 -14.01
CA SER A 143 -8.41 6.79 -14.11
C SER A 143 -9.36 5.61 -14.30
N GLU A 144 -9.11 4.79 -15.31
CA GLU A 144 -9.93 3.61 -15.63
C GLU A 144 -9.99 2.60 -14.48
N ASN A 145 -8.85 2.33 -13.82
CA ASN A 145 -8.81 1.41 -12.68
C ASN A 145 -9.61 1.95 -11.49
N SER A 146 -9.50 3.24 -11.20
CA SER A 146 -10.34 3.88 -10.18
C SER A 146 -11.82 3.81 -10.57
N ARG A 147 -12.17 4.09 -11.82
CA ARG A 147 -13.56 4.03 -12.31
C ARG A 147 -14.15 2.63 -12.14
N LYS A 148 -13.42 1.57 -12.51
CA LYS A 148 -13.82 0.17 -12.29
C LYS A 148 -14.12 -0.11 -10.80
N ILE A 149 -13.28 0.41 -9.90
CA ILE A 149 -13.49 0.28 -8.45
C ILE A 149 -14.79 0.98 -8.01
N TYR A 150 -15.00 2.23 -8.43
CA TYR A 150 -16.22 2.98 -8.10
C TYR A 150 -17.49 2.32 -8.66
N LEU A 151 -17.45 1.79 -9.88
CA LEU A 151 -18.56 1.01 -10.44
C LEU A 151 -18.84 -0.24 -9.58
N GLY A 152 -17.80 -0.93 -9.11
CA GLY A 152 -17.97 -2.03 -8.16
C GLY A 152 -18.59 -1.60 -6.82
N TYR A 153 -18.33 -0.36 -6.36
CA TYR A 153 -19.02 0.20 -5.19
C TYR A 153 -20.51 0.42 -5.46
N VAL A 154 -20.86 0.93 -6.65
CA VAL A 154 -22.25 1.12 -7.07
C VAL A 154 -22.99 -0.22 -7.17
N THR A 155 -22.36 -1.26 -7.73
CA THR A 155 -22.94 -2.61 -7.76
C THR A 155 -23.25 -3.13 -6.36
N ALA A 156 -22.31 -3.02 -5.42
CA ALA A 156 -22.52 -3.46 -4.05
C ALA A 156 -23.63 -2.65 -3.34
N PHE A 157 -23.76 -1.35 -3.65
CA PHE A 157 -24.84 -0.52 -3.12
C PHE A 157 -26.20 -0.90 -3.73
N LYS A 158 -26.24 -1.24 -5.03
CA LYS A 158 -27.45 -1.75 -5.70
C LYS A 158 -27.95 -3.04 -5.04
N GLU A 159 -27.06 -3.99 -4.78
CA GLU A 159 -27.40 -5.25 -4.09
C GLU A 159 -28.00 -5.00 -2.69
N TYR A 160 -27.49 -3.99 -1.98
CA TYR A 160 -28.03 -3.56 -0.70
C TYR A 160 -29.47 -3.03 -0.83
N LEU A 161 -29.71 -2.10 -1.76
CA LEU A 161 -31.04 -1.53 -1.98
C LEU A 161 -32.06 -2.63 -2.33
N GLU A 162 -31.68 -3.57 -3.20
CA GLU A 162 -32.50 -4.71 -3.56
C GLU A 162 -32.77 -5.63 -2.36
N ALA A 163 -31.74 -5.95 -1.56
CA ALA A 163 -31.88 -6.83 -0.41
C ALA A 163 -32.76 -6.25 0.72
N LYS A 164 -32.75 -4.92 0.89
CA LYS A 164 -33.56 -4.21 1.89
C LYS A 164 -34.91 -3.73 1.35
N GLY A 165 -35.22 -3.96 0.07
CA GLY A 165 -36.44 -3.47 -0.57
C GLY A 165 -36.52 -1.94 -0.63
N ILE A 166 -35.39 -1.24 -0.59
CA ILE A 166 -35.33 0.22 -0.66
C ILE A 166 -35.46 0.64 -2.12
N SER A 167 -36.30 1.64 -2.39
CA SER A 167 -36.47 2.19 -3.74
C SER A 167 -35.13 2.65 -4.31
N ASN A 168 -34.80 2.23 -5.53
CA ASN A 168 -33.59 2.66 -6.24
C ASN A 168 -33.81 4.03 -6.90
N SER A 169 -34.20 5.01 -6.09
CA SER A 169 -34.51 6.39 -6.45
C SER A 169 -33.63 7.35 -5.64
N LEU A 170 -33.27 8.51 -6.21
CA LEU A 170 -32.42 9.48 -5.49
C LEU A 170 -33.11 9.97 -4.21
N SER A 171 -34.44 10.09 -4.23
CA SER A 171 -35.26 10.51 -3.09
C SER A 171 -35.22 9.54 -1.91
N ALA A 172 -34.92 8.27 -2.16
CA ALA A 172 -34.83 7.27 -1.11
C ALA A 172 -33.46 7.27 -0.41
N ILE A 173 -32.46 7.96 -0.98
CA ILE A 173 -31.11 8.00 -0.41
C ILE A 173 -31.00 9.19 0.53
N ASN A 174 -30.68 8.92 1.79
CA ASN A 174 -30.41 9.88 2.83
C ASN A 174 -29.31 9.34 3.78
N THR A 175 -29.01 10.07 4.85
CA THR A 175 -28.02 9.65 5.86
C THR A 175 -28.36 8.29 6.46
N ASP A 176 -29.62 8.05 6.83
CA ASP A 176 -30.06 6.81 7.48
C ASP A 176 -29.86 5.60 6.56
N VAL A 177 -30.15 5.74 5.27
CA VAL A 177 -29.91 4.69 4.26
C VAL A 177 -28.43 4.41 4.06
N LEU A 178 -27.57 5.43 4.17
CA LEU A 178 -26.12 5.24 4.09
C LEU A 178 -25.55 4.62 5.37
N GLU A 179 -26.14 4.89 6.53
CA GLU A 179 -25.80 4.26 7.81
C GLU A 179 -26.28 2.81 7.88
N ASP A 180 -27.51 2.50 7.46
CA ASP A 180 -27.98 1.10 7.33
C ASP A 180 -27.17 0.34 6.28
N TYR A 181 -26.69 1.00 5.21
CA TYR A 181 -25.77 0.36 4.26
C TYR A 181 -24.45 -0.06 4.93
N GLN A 182 -23.90 0.76 5.83
CA GLN A 182 -22.72 0.39 6.61
C GLN A 182 -22.99 -0.87 7.45
N GLN A 183 -24.14 -0.92 8.12
CA GLN A 183 -24.54 -2.06 8.94
C GLN A 183 -24.78 -3.32 8.11
N PHE A 184 -25.43 -3.19 6.96
CA PHE A 184 -25.62 -4.30 6.02
C PHE A 184 -24.29 -4.89 5.52
N LEU A 185 -23.31 -4.04 5.22
CA LEU A 185 -21.97 -4.49 4.82
C LEU A 185 -21.23 -5.22 5.97
N LEU A 186 -21.49 -4.87 7.23
CA LEU A 186 -20.94 -5.58 8.39
C LEU A 186 -21.52 -7.00 8.50
N GLU A 187 -22.83 -7.14 8.31
CA GLU A 187 -23.57 -8.40 8.56
C GLU A 187 -23.40 -9.42 7.43
N ARG A 188 -23.50 -8.98 6.17
CA ARG A 188 -23.58 -9.90 5.03
C ARG A 188 -22.24 -10.51 4.62
N ASN A 189 -21.16 -9.74 4.74
CA ASN A 189 -19.82 -10.19 4.37
C ASN A 189 -18.79 -9.37 5.16
N PRO A 190 -18.43 -9.79 6.39
CA PRO A 190 -17.52 -9.03 7.23
C PRO A 190 -16.14 -8.95 6.57
N VAL A 191 -15.90 -7.84 5.85
CA VAL A 191 -14.61 -7.48 5.26
C VAL A 191 -13.83 -6.58 6.21
N LYS A 192 -12.58 -6.26 5.84
CA LYS A 192 -11.79 -5.28 6.59
C LYS A 192 -12.53 -3.95 6.66
N ILE A 193 -12.54 -3.32 7.83
CA ILE A 193 -13.25 -2.05 8.06
C ILE A 193 -12.87 -0.97 7.02
N LYS A 194 -11.59 -0.92 6.62
CA LYS A 194 -11.11 -0.01 5.58
C LYS A 194 -11.80 -0.22 4.22
N THR A 195 -12.02 -1.47 3.82
CA THR A 195 -12.70 -1.80 2.56
C THR A 195 -14.17 -1.38 2.61
N LEU A 196 -14.85 -1.64 3.72
CA LEU A 196 -16.23 -1.20 3.95
C LEU A 196 -16.34 0.33 3.86
N LEU A 197 -15.50 1.04 4.61
CA LEU A 197 -15.48 2.51 4.61
C LEU A 197 -15.19 3.08 3.22
N ASN A 198 -14.32 2.45 2.44
CA ASN A 198 -14.04 2.88 1.07
C ASN A 198 -15.27 2.73 0.16
N LYS A 199 -16.08 1.67 0.31
CA LYS A 199 -17.32 1.51 -0.46
C LYS A 199 -18.30 2.64 -0.14
N VAL A 200 -18.53 2.91 1.14
CA VAL A 200 -19.51 3.89 1.61
C VAL A 200 -19.06 5.31 1.22
N LYS A 201 -17.80 5.67 1.50
CA LYS A 201 -17.22 6.95 1.08
C LYS A 201 -17.21 7.10 -0.44
N GLY A 202 -16.99 6.02 -1.18
CA GLY A 202 -17.08 6.01 -2.64
C GLY A 202 -18.48 6.39 -3.13
N ILE A 203 -19.53 5.82 -2.55
CA ILE A 203 -20.91 6.21 -2.85
C ILE A 203 -21.17 7.67 -2.49
N VAL A 204 -20.74 8.12 -1.31
CA VAL A 204 -20.89 9.53 -0.89
C VAL A 204 -20.18 10.49 -1.86
N THR A 205 -18.98 10.14 -2.35
CA THR A 205 -18.28 10.91 -3.38
C THR A 205 -19.10 11.01 -4.67
N LEU A 206 -19.70 9.90 -5.13
CA LEU A 206 -20.55 9.91 -6.32
C LEU A 206 -21.83 10.71 -6.12
N ILE A 207 -22.44 10.66 -4.94
CA ILE A 207 -23.58 11.52 -4.56
C ILE A 207 -23.15 12.99 -4.60
N ASN A 208 -21.98 13.33 -4.08
CA ASN A 208 -21.46 14.70 -4.11
C ASN A 208 -21.23 15.18 -5.55
N HIS A 209 -20.78 14.31 -6.46
CA HIS A 209 -20.72 14.63 -7.89
C HIS A 209 -22.14 14.84 -8.48
N ALA A 210 -23.10 13.99 -8.15
CA ALA A 210 -24.49 14.13 -8.60
C ALA A 210 -25.17 15.41 -8.08
N ASN A 211 -24.84 15.84 -6.86
CA ASN A 211 -25.29 17.11 -6.28
C ASN A 211 -24.72 18.31 -7.03
N LYS A 212 -23.45 18.25 -7.44
CA LYS A 212 -22.77 19.32 -8.18
C LYS A 212 -23.08 19.32 -9.68
N ASP A 213 -23.63 18.24 -10.22
CA ASP A 213 -23.92 18.10 -11.64
C ASP A 213 -25.04 19.06 -12.08
N LYS A 214 -24.79 19.82 -13.15
CA LYS A 214 -25.71 20.87 -13.64
C LYS A 214 -27.05 20.32 -14.13
N ALA A 215 -27.09 19.09 -14.64
CA ALA A 215 -28.29 18.49 -15.21
C ALA A 215 -29.07 17.67 -14.17
N ILE A 216 -28.37 17.00 -13.25
CA ILE A 216 -28.99 16.11 -12.27
C ILE A 216 -29.43 16.87 -11.01
N LYS A 217 -28.52 17.64 -10.39
CA LYS A 217 -28.75 18.34 -9.11
C LYS A 217 -29.49 17.46 -8.09
N ALA A 218 -28.86 16.35 -7.69
CA ALA A 218 -29.52 15.33 -6.88
C ALA A 218 -30.05 15.84 -5.51
N ASN A 219 -29.45 16.91 -4.96
CA ASN A 219 -29.83 17.55 -3.70
C ASN A 219 -29.93 16.57 -2.50
N ILE A 220 -29.12 15.51 -2.50
CA ILE A 220 -29.06 14.55 -1.40
C ILE A 220 -28.15 15.11 -0.32
N ASN A 221 -28.68 15.28 0.89
CA ASN A 221 -27.86 15.67 2.02
C ASN A 221 -27.03 14.48 2.52
N THR A 222 -25.71 14.59 2.44
CA THR A 222 -24.75 13.64 3.01
C THR A 222 -24.05 14.22 4.25
N ASN A 223 -24.32 15.49 4.59
CA ASN A 223 -23.78 16.13 5.79
C ASN A 223 -24.51 15.55 7.01
N GLY A 224 -23.73 15.00 7.95
CA GLY A 224 -24.26 14.36 9.16
C GLY A 224 -24.17 12.83 9.18
N ILE A 225 -23.72 12.18 8.11
CA ILE A 225 -23.44 10.75 8.14
C ILE A 225 -22.38 10.41 9.19
N THR A 226 -22.70 9.45 10.06
CA THR A 226 -21.78 8.89 11.04
C THR A 226 -21.09 7.66 10.44
N TYR A 227 -19.78 7.76 10.22
CA TYR A 227 -19.00 6.63 9.72
C TYR A 227 -18.62 5.68 10.85
N LEU A 228 -18.62 4.38 10.55
CA LEU A 228 -18.03 3.40 11.45
C LEU A 228 -16.55 3.71 11.71
N GLU A 229 -16.14 3.53 12.97
CA GLU A 229 -14.78 3.81 13.38
C GLU A 229 -13.85 2.61 13.18
N ASP A 230 -12.65 2.87 12.67
CA ASP A 230 -11.53 1.94 12.76
C ASP A 230 -10.88 2.11 14.14
N LYS A 231 -11.35 1.28 15.08
CA LYS A 231 -11.01 1.25 16.52
C LYS A 231 -9.57 0.79 16.79
N ARG A 232 -8.81 0.44 15.75
CA ARG A 232 -7.39 0.11 15.89
C ARG A 232 -6.57 1.36 16.18
N SER A 233 -5.59 1.22 17.08
CA SER A 233 -4.57 2.26 17.31
C SER A 233 -3.77 2.55 16.02
N LYS A 234 -3.03 3.67 16.01
CA LYS A 234 -2.16 4.03 14.86
C LYS A 234 -1.13 2.93 14.58
N GLU A 235 -0.57 2.34 15.63
CA GLU A 235 0.41 1.24 15.58
C GLU A 235 -0.25 -0.04 15.06
N GLN A 236 -1.44 -0.38 15.55
CA GLN A 236 -2.18 -1.57 15.10
C GLN A 236 -2.55 -1.49 13.62
N LYS A 237 -2.90 -0.31 13.10
CA LYS A 237 -3.18 -0.07 11.67
C LYS A 237 -1.97 -0.39 10.78
N LYS A 238 -0.77 -0.16 11.32
CA LYS A 238 0.53 -0.36 10.68
C LYS A 238 1.13 -1.76 10.92
N SER A 239 0.65 -2.51 11.90
CA SER A 239 1.23 -3.80 12.35
C SER A 239 1.43 -4.89 11.28
N LYS A 240 0.72 -4.82 10.14
CA LYS A 240 0.86 -5.78 9.04
C LYS A 240 1.96 -5.40 8.03
N GLN A 241 2.35 -4.14 8.00
CA GLN A 241 3.40 -3.62 7.13
C GLN A 241 4.72 -3.78 7.89
N VAL A 242 5.52 -4.76 7.49
CA VAL A 242 6.83 -5.04 8.08
C VAL A 242 7.90 -4.77 7.04
N PRO A 243 8.57 -3.61 7.09
CA PRO A 243 9.77 -3.34 6.28
C PRO A 243 10.88 -4.34 6.63
N LEU A 244 11.70 -4.70 5.64
CA LEU A 244 12.84 -5.59 5.86
C LEU A 244 14.04 -4.83 6.45
N THR A 245 14.89 -5.54 7.19
CA THR A 245 16.19 -5.01 7.64
C THR A 245 17.25 -5.17 6.55
N GLU A 246 18.38 -4.48 6.70
CA GLU A 246 19.51 -4.63 5.77
C GLU A 246 20.03 -6.07 5.75
N GLU A 247 20.13 -6.74 6.90
CA GLU A 247 20.57 -8.14 6.99
C GLU A 247 19.62 -9.09 6.26
N GLN A 248 18.32 -8.83 6.32
CA GLN A 248 17.31 -9.61 5.59
C GLN A 248 17.41 -9.39 4.07
N LEU A 249 17.68 -8.15 3.63
CA LEU A 249 17.92 -7.87 2.21
C LEU A 249 19.19 -8.57 1.71
N LEU A 250 20.27 -8.54 2.51
CA LEU A 250 21.51 -9.24 2.21
C LEU A 250 21.30 -10.76 2.16
N ALA A 251 20.50 -11.32 3.07
CA ALA A 251 20.14 -12.73 3.06
C ALA A 251 19.39 -13.13 1.76
N ILE A 252 18.44 -12.29 1.32
CA ILE A 252 17.72 -12.51 0.05
C ILE A 252 18.68 -12.42 -1.14
N TYR A 253 19.53 -11.38 -1.19
CA TYR A 253 20.44 -11.11 -2.30
C TYR A 253 21.47 -12.24 -2.47
N ASN A 254 22.08 -12.66 -1.37
CA ASN A 254 23.18 -13.64 -1.36
C ASN A 254 22.72 -15.10 -1.44
N TYR A 255 21.42 -15.37 -1.38
CA TYR A 255 20.91 -16.74 -1.48
C TYR A 255 21.10 -17.29 -2.91
N ALA A 256 21.90 -18.36 -3.03
CA ALA A 256 22.35 -18.89 -4.32
C ALA A 256 21.47 -20.01 -4.91
N ASP A 257 20.75 -20.77 -4.08
CA ASP A 257 19.98 -21.96 -4.52
C ASP A 257 18.58 -21.59 -5.08
N LEU A 258 18.59 -20.78 -6.14
CA LEU A 258 17.40 -20.27 -6.81
C LEU A 258 17.26 -20.83 -8.23
N ARG A 259 16.03 -21.19 -8.58
CA ARG A 259 15.66 -21.51 -9.96
C ARG A 259 15.73 -20.24 -10.82
N PRO A 260 15.89 -20.33 -12.14
CA PRO A 260 16.00 -19.14 -13.01
C PRO A 260 14.89 -18.09 -12.83
N ARG A 261 13.62 -18.53 -12.69
CA ARG A 261 12.50 -17.63 -12.39
C ARG A 261 12.61 -16.94 -11.02
N GLU A 262 13.16 -17.62 -10.03
CA GLU A 262 13.35 -17.08 -8.69
C GLU A 262 14.49 -16.05 -8.66
N VAL A 263 15.53 -16.25 -9.48
CA VAL A 263 16.60 -15.26 -9.70
C VAL A 263 16.02 -13.96 -10.26
N GLU A 264 15.18 -14.02 -11.31
CA GLU A 264 14.51 -12.82 -11.83
C GLU A 264 13.66 -12.12 -10.77
N ALA A 265 12.89 -12.88 -9.99
CA ALA A 265 12.06 -12.32 -8.93
C ALA A 265 12.88 -11.67 -7.81
N ARG A 266 14.00 -12.29 -7.41
CA ARG A 266 14.95 -11.75 -6.44
C ARG A 266 15.51 -10.43 -6.94
N ASP A 267 16.04 -10.42 -8.16
CA ASP A 267 16.70 -9.25 -8.74
C ASP A 267 15.73 -8.07 -8.88
N LEU A 268 14.51 -8.31 -9.41
CA LEU A 268 13.45 -7.29 -9.47
C LEU A 268 13.11 -6.73 -8.08
N PHE A 269 12.99 -7.60 -7.07
CA PHE A 269 12.64 -7.20 -5.71
C PHE A 269 13.77 -6.41 -5.04
N ILE A 270 15.03 -6.84 -5.21
CA ILE A 270 16.21 -6.13 -4.68
C ILE A 270 16.36 -4.76 -5.34
N CYS A 271 16.23 -4.66 -6.67
CA CYS A 271 16.19 -3.37 -7.35
C CYS A 271 15.10 -2.46 -6.77
N GLN A 272 13.90 -2.99 -6.55
CA GLN A 272 12.82 -2.21 -5.96
C GLN A 272 13.14 -1.75 -4.51
N CYS A 273 13.81 -2.59 -3.71
CA CYS A 273 14.23 -2.25 -2.34
C CYS A 273 15.34 -1.20 -2.29
N LEU A 274 16.17 -1.12 -3.32
CA LEU A 274 17.28 -0.17 -3.42
C LEU A 274 16.89 1.15 -4.11
N LEU A 275 15.84 1.15 -4.93
CA LEU A 275 15.40 2.34 -5.69
C LEU A 275 14.13 3.00 -5.14
N GLY A 276 13.38 2.32 -4.28
CA GLY A 276 12.14 2.84 -3.71
C GLY A 276 10.98 3.01 -4.70
N GLN A 277 11.10 2.45 -5.91
CA GLN A 277 10.10 2.64 -6.96
C GLN A 277 8.88 1.72 -6.82
N ARG A 278 7.74 2.15 -7.38
CA ARG A 278 6.59 1.26 -7.54
C ARG A 278 6.90 0.23 -8.62
N ILE A 279 6.24 -0.92 -8.55
CA ILE A 279 6.51 -2.00 -9.51
C ILE A 279 6.17 -1.58 -10.94
N SER A 280 5.15 -0.74 -11.11
CA SER A 280 4.72 -0.17 -12.39
C SER A 280 5.73 0.81 -13.00
N ASP A 281 6.59 1.42 -12.17
CA ASP A 281 7.60 2.39 -12.62
C ASP A 281 8.94 1.70 -12.95
N LEU A 282 9.16 0.50 -12.42
CA LEU A 282 10.40 -0.25 -12.60
C LEU A 282 10.72 -0.61 -14.07
N PRO A 283 9.73 -0.96 -14.94
CA PRO A 283 9.96 -1.20 -16.36
C PRO A 283 10.68 -0.05 -17.09
N LYS A 284 10.39 1.21 -16.75
CA LYS A 284 11.06 2.37 -17.37
C LYS A 284 12.56 2.34 -17.13
N ILE A 285 12.97 1.93 -15.92
CA ILE A 285 14.38 1.80 -15.56
C ILE A 285 15.02 0.64 -16.32
N PHE A 286 14.38 -0.53 -16.40
CA PHE A 286 14.94 -1.65 -17.15
C PHE A 286 14.98 -1.43 -18.67
N LYS A 287 14.11 -0.60 -19.22
CA LYS A 287 14.11 -0.20 -20.63
C LYS A 287 15.11 0.93 -20.96
N GLY A 288 15.71 1.57 -19.95
CA GLY A 288 16.55 2.74 -20.17
C GLY A 288 15.75 4.01 -20.49
N GLU A 289 14.46 4.06 -20.17
CA GLU A 289 13.58 5.22 -20.36
C GLU A 289 13.78 6.26 -19.24
N TYR A 290 15.00 6.77 -19.11
CA TYR A 290 15.39 7.81 -18.15
C TYR A 290 16.51 8.68 -18.72
N THR A 291 16.65 9.88 -18.16
CA THR A 291 17.76 10.79 -18.46
C THR A 291 18.90 10.54 -17.48
N ILE A 292 20.14 10.49 -17.96
CA ILE A 292 21.33 10.44 -17.10
C ILE A 292 21.87 11.86 -16.93
N THR A 293 22.13 12.26 -15.69
CA THR A 293 22.74 13.55 -15.36
C THR A 293 24.01 13.33 -14.55
N LYS A 294 25.12 13.90 -15.03
CA LYS A 294 26.38 13.97 -14.30
C LYS A 294 26.38 15.22 -13.42
N LEU A 295 26.60 15.01 -12.13
CA LEU A 295 26.72 16.06 -11.12
C LEU A 295 28.14 16.62 -11.10
N GLU A 296 28.30 17.80 -10.50
CA GLU A 296 29.59 18.52 -10.42
C GLU A 296 30.67 17.73 -9.66
N ASP A 297 30.27 16.88 -8.71
CA ASP A 297 31.14 16.02 -7.91
C ASP A 297 31.52 14.70 -8.63
N GLY A 298 31.09 14.52 -9.88
CA GLY A 298 31.35 13.34 -10.70
C GLY A 298 30.36 12.20 -10.51
N ASN A 299 29.38 12.33 -9.60
CA ASN A 299 28.33 11.32 -9.44
C ASN A 299 27.31 11.35 -10.59
N GLU A 300 26.72 10.20 -10.89
CA GLU A 300 25.68 10.06 -11.92
C GLU A 300 24.34 9.72 -11.25
N VAL A 301 23.30 10.44 -11.66
CA VAL A 301 21.90 10.17 -11.28
C VAL A 301 21.07 9.93 -12.53
N ILE A 302 19.95 9.22 -12.36
CA ILE A 302 18.93 9.06 -13.39
C ILE A 302 17.66 9.82 -13.01
N SER A 303 16.96 10.41 -13.98
CA SER A 303 15.65 11.01 -13.76
C SER A 303 14.59 10.51 -14.76
N PHE A 304 13.36 10.34 -14.29
CA PHE A 304 12.22 9.98 -15.13
C PHE A 304 10.88 10.35 -14.49
N ILE A 305 9.84 10.51 -15.32
CA ILE A 305 8.49 10.82 -14.86
C ILE A 305 7.78 9.55 -14.36
N VAL A 306 7.34 9.54 -13.09
CA VAL A 306 6.62 8.40 -12.52
C VAL A 306 5.17 8.36 -13.01
N GLN A 307 4.65 7.16 -13.24
CA GLN A 307 3.35 6.95 -13.90
C GLN A 307 2.17 7.50 -13.08
N LYS A 308 2.21 7.38 -11.74
CA LYS A 308 1.04 7.65 -10.90
C LYS A 308 0.77 9.13 -10.63
N THR A 309 1.84 9.90 -10.41
CA THR A 309 1.74 11.30 -9.97
C THR A 309 2.22 12.29 -11.01
N THR A 310 2.73 11.83 -12.16
CA THR A 310 3.35 12.68 -13.21
C THR A 310 4.50 13.57 -12.71
N GLU A 311 5.01 13.28 -11.51
CA GLU A 311 6.17 13.93 -10.91
C GLU A 311 7.46 13.28 -11.44
N GLU A 312 8.57 14.01 -11.37
CA GLU A 312 9.89 13.47 -11.69
C GLU A 312 10.51 12.79 -10.45
N ALA A 313 11.02 11.57 -10.63
CA ALA A 313 11.87 10.90 -9.65
C ALA A 313 13.33 11.03 -10.08
N THR A 314 14.22 11.33 -9.13
CA THR A 314 15.68 11.34 -9.35
C THR A 314 16.34 10.30 -8.46
N LEU A 315 17.11 9.39 -9.06
CA LEU A 315 17.66 8.22 -8.40
C LEU A 315 19.17 8.09 -8.61
N TYR A 316 19.86 7.69 -7.54
CA TYR A 316 21.19 7.13 -7.64
C TYR A 316 21.13 5.63 -7.93
N LEU A 317 21.82 5.17 -8.98
CA LEU A 317 21.91 3.76 -9.31
C LEU A 317 23.04 3.10 -8.50
N PHE A 318 22.67 2.41 -7.43
CA PHE A 318 23.61 1.63 -6.62
C PHE A 318 24.37 0.59 -7.46
N PRO A 319 25.62 0.24 -7.12
CA PRO A 319 26.41 -0.74 -7.87
C PRO A 319 25.69 -2.08 -8.11
N VAL A 320 25.00 -2.60 -7.09
CA VAL A 320 24.18 -3.81 -7.20
C VAL A 320 23.06 -3.67 -8.23
N VAL A 321 22.42 -2.50 -8.29
CA VAL A 321 21.37 -2.23 -9.28
C VAL A 321 21.98 -2.17 -10.68
N LYS A 322 23.13 -1.51 -10.86
CA LYS A 322 23.83 -1.45 -12.14
C LYS A 322 24.18 -2.85 -12.66
N GLU A 323 24.68 -3.73 -11.79
CA GLU A 323 24.98 -5.13 -12.13
C GLU A 323 23.73 -5.88 -12.60
N ILE A 324 22.62 -5.72 -11.88
CA ILE A 324 21.33 -6.34 -12.25
C ILE A 324 20.84 -5.80 -13.60
N LEU A 325 20.88 -4.48 -13.81
CA LEU A 325 20.45 -3.88 -15.08
C LEU A 325 21.26 -4.43 -16.26
N GLU A 326 22.58 -4.53 -16.13
CA GLU A 326 23.44 -5.07 -17.19
C GLU A 326 23.13 -6.55 -17.49
N ARG A 327 22.85 -7.36 -16.47
CA ARG A 327 22.47 -8.78 -16.62
C ARG A 327 21.25 -8.98 -17.52
N TYR A 328 20.28 -8.07 -17.45
CA TYR A 328 19.01 -8.17 -18.18
C TYR A 328 18.95 -7.31 -19.44
N LYS A 329 19.98 -6.51 -19.71
CA LYS A 329 20.03 -5.58 -20.85
C LYS A 329 19.90 -6.27 -22.21
N GLU A 330 20.59 -7.39 -22.39
CA GLU A 330 20.56 -8.14 -23.67
C GLU A 330 19.47 -9.21 -23.70
N THR A 331 19.22 -9.86 -22.55
CA THR A 331 18.38 -11.06 -22.49
C THR A 331 16.92 -10.79 -22.13
N GLY A 332 16.62 -9.61 -21.56
CA GLY A 332 15.32 -9.29 -20.99
C GLY A 332 14.91 -10.23 -19.86
N PHE A 333 13.67 -10.10 -19.40
CA PHE A 333 13.07 -11.05 -18.45
C PHE A 333 12.41 -12.20 -19.22
N LYS A 334 12.85 -13.44 -18.96
CA LYS A 334 12.34 -14.64 -19.63
C LYS A 334 11.12 -15.23 -18.92
N TYR A 335 11.04 -15.10 -17.60
CA TYR A 335 9.99 -15.74 -16.79
C TYR A 335 8.98 -14.75 -16.21
N ILE A 336 9.40 -13.52 -15.91
CA ILE A 336 8.56 -12.48 -15.32
C ILE A 336 8.70 -11.20 -16.14
N ASP A 337 8.13 -11.21 -17.35
CA ASP A 337 8.17 -10.07 -18.23
C ASP A 337 7.23 -8.95 -17.73
N LEU A 338 7.83 -7.88 -17.21
CA LEU A 338 7.15 -6.64 -16.84
C LEU A 338 7.35 -5.53 -17.88
N LEU A 339 8.11 -5.80 -18.95
CA LEU A 339 8.49 -4.81 -19.97
C LEU A 339 7.47 -4.75 -21.12
N THR A 340 6.64 -5.77 -21.28
CA THR A 340 5.52 -5.76 -22.22
C THR A 340 4.52 -4.63 -21.97
N GLU A 341 3.92 -4.10 -23.04
CA GLU A 341 2.87 -3.07 -22.98
C GLU A 341 1.47 -3.64 -22.74
N ASP A 342 1.30 -4.96 -22.83
CA ASP A 342 0.00 -5.61 -22.57
C ASP A 342 -0.29 -5.63 -21.06
N GLU A 343 -1.17 -4.73 -20.62
CA GLU A 343 -1.57 -4.58 -19.22
C GLU A 343 -2.11 -5.90 -18.60
N ARG A 344 -2.76 -6.77 -19.39
CA ARG A 344 -3.26 -8.06 -18.89
C ARG A 344 -2.11 -9.01 -18.57
N ILE A 345 -1.07 -9.01 -19.41
CA ILE A 345 0.13 -9.82 -19.19
C ILE A 345 0.92 -9.27 -18.01
N VAL A 346 1.14 -7.95 -17.94
CA VAL A 346 1.81 -7.30 -16.81
C VAL A 346 1.13 -7.65 -15.49
N LYS A 347 -0.20 -7.53 -15.40
CA LYS A 347 -0.95 -7.84 -14.18
C LYS A 347 -0.81 -9.30 -13.75
N LYS A 348 -0.82 -10.24 -14.72
CA LYS A 348 -0.59 -11.66 -14.45
C LYS A 348 0.84 -11.91 -13.95
N ASN A 349 1.81 -11.23 -14.54
CA ASN A 349 3.23 -11.33 -14.16
C ASN A 349 3.51 -10.67 -12.81
N GLU A 350 2.86 -9.58 -12.42
CA GLU A 350 2.94 -9.02 -11.07
C GLU A 350 2.42 -10.00 -10.00
N ALA A 351 1.30 -10.68 -10.27
CA ALA A 351 0.78 -11.71 -9.37
C ALA A 351 1.76 -12.90 -9.26
N LYS A 352 2.35 -13.31 -10.39
CA LYS A 352 3.39 -14.34 -10.45
C LYS A 352 4.65 -13.91 -9.70
N LEU A 353 5.08 -12.67 -9.86
CA LEU A 353 6.22 -12.07 -9.17
C LEU A 353 6.00 -12.11 -7.66
N ASN A 354 4.87 -11.60 -7.17
CA ASN A 354 4.53 -11.63 -5.76
C ASN A 354 4.55 -13.04 -5.17
N ARG A 355 4.01 -14.04 -5.89
CA ARG A 355 4.10 -15.44 -5.44
C ARG A 355 5.55 -15.94 -5.38
N THR A 356 6.38 -15.56 -6.34
CA THR A 356 7.79 -15.99 -6.42
C THR A 356 8.66 -15.32 -5.36
N ILE A 357 8.45 -14.03 -5.10
CA ILE A 357 9.16 -13.29 -4.02
C ILE A 357 8.98 -13.99 -2.68
N LYS A 358 7.76 -14.44 -2.37
CA LYS A 358 7.50 -15.18 -1.12
C LYS A 358 8.31 -16.46 -1.02
N GLN A 359 8.44 -17.20 -2.12
CA GLN A 359 9.24 -18.43 -2.19
C GLN A 359 10.74 -18.14 -2.00
N VAL A 360 11.24 -17.07 -2.62
CA VAL A 360 12.63 -16.61 -2.43
C VAL A 360 12.88 -16.23 -0.98
N CYS A 361 11.97 -15.46 -0.37
CA CYS A 361 12.11 -15.02 1.01
C CYS A 361 12.00 -16.17 2.01
N GLU A 362 11.14 -17.16 1.74
CA GLU A 362 11.04 -18.39 2.52
C GLU A 362 12.38 -19.17 2.49
N LYS A 363 12.94 -19.38 1.30
CA LYS A 363 14.26 -20.01 1.12
C LYS A 363 15.40 -19.24 1.81
N ALA A 364 15.33 -17.91 1.79
CA ALA A 364 16.29 -17.04 2.46
C ALA A 364 16.12 -16.99 4.00
N GLY A 365 15.19 -17.78 4.57
CA GLY A 365 15.02 -17.91 6.02
C GLY A 365 14.20 -16.78 6.68
N LEU A 366 13.36 -16.06 5.93
CA LEU A 366 12.48 -15.02 6.48
C LEU A 366 11.17 -15.63 7.03
N ASP A 367 11.28 -16.56 7.96
CA ASP A 367 10.19 -17.37 8.52
C ASP A 367 9.79 -16.97 9.97
N SER A 368 10.23 -15.79 10.41
CA SER A 368 9.84 -15.25 11.71
C SER A 368 8.33 -15.00 11.78
N ASP A 369 7.75 -15.21 12.96
CA ASP A 369 6.33 -15.00 13.19
C ASP A 369 5.99 -13.52 13.42
N ILE A 370 5.09 -13.00 12.59
CA ILE A 370 4.58 -11.65 12.67
C ILE A 370 3.14 -11.67 13.19
N ASN A 371 2.95 -11.04 14.35
CA ASN A 371 1.65 -10.79 14.93
C ASN A 371 1.12 -9.44 14.45
N TYR A 372 -0.07 -9.42 13.86
CA TYR A 372 -0.70 -8.19 13.37
C TYR A 372 -2.19 -8.16 13.66
N VAL A 373 -2.78 -6.97 13.59
CA VAL A 373 -4.17 -6.73 13.96
C VAL A 373 -4.99 -6.25 12.76
N GLU A 374 -6.08 -6.97 12.45
CA GLU A 374 -7.07 -6.56 11.47
C GLU A 374 -8.43 -6.39 12.15
N GLN A 375 -9.09 -5.25 11.88
CA GLN A 375 -10.49 -5.09 12.23
C GLN A 375 -11.33 -5.58 11.07
N ILE A 376 -12.09 -6.64 11.32
CA ILE A 376 -13.01 -7.27 10.38
C ILE A 376 -14.41 -6.98 10.90
N GLY A 377 -15.16 -6.17 10.16
CA GLY A 377 -16.37 -5.54 10.67
C GLY A 377 -16.15 -4.84 12.02
N SER A 378 -16.90 -5.25 13.04
CA SER A 378 -16.79 -4.73 14.41
C SER A 378 -15.73 -5.43 15.27
N ASN A 379 -15.20 -6.56 14.81
CA ASN A 379 -14.30 -7.40 15.60
C ASN A 379 -12.83 -7.10 15.30
N ILE A 380 -12.06 -6.80 16.35
CA ILE A 380 -10.61 -6.66 16.26
C ILE A 380 -9.99 -8.05 16.43
N THR A 381 -9.38 -8.55 15.36
CA THR A 381 -8.77 -9.88 15.31
C THR A 381 -7.25 -9.79 15.30
N LYS A 382 -6.61 -10.52 16.21
CA LYS A 382 -5.17 -10.78 16.17
C LYS A 382 -4.91 -11.92 15.19
N LYS A 383 -3.96 -11.74 14.28
CA LYS A 383 -3.53 -12.74 13.31
C LYS A 383 -2.03 -12.94 13.40
N ARG A 384 -1.59 -14.14 13.06
CA ARG A 384 -0.19 -14.54 12.99
C ARG A 384 0.10 -15.09 11.61
N LYS A 385 1.19 -14.64 10.99
CA LYS A 385 1.72 -15.15 9.72
C LYS A 385 3.24 -15.13 9.75
N LYS A 386 3.86 -15.94 8.90
CA LYS A 386 5.30 -15.89 8.66
C LYS A 386 5.65 -14.62 7.90
N LEU A 387 6.83 -14.04 8.15
CA LEU A 387 7.27 -12.79 7.51
C LEU A 387 7.20 -12.89 5.98
N PHE A 388 7.76 -13.96 5.39
CA PHE A 388 7.72 -14.18 3.95
C PHE A 388 6.29 -14.18 3.37
N GLU A 389 5.26 -14.60 4.11
CA GLU A 389 3.87 -14.60 3.64
C GLU A 389 3.30 -13.19 3.44
N LEU A 390 3.85 -12.21 4.15
CA LEU A 390 3.43 -10.81 4.13
C LEU A 390 4.20 -9.98 3.09
N ILE A 391 5.33 -10.48 2.59
CA ILE A 391 6.16 -9.79 1.60
C ILE A 391 5.47 -9.79 0.23
N HIS A 392 5.51 -8.62 -0.42
CA HIS A 392 5.02 -8.37 -1.77
C HIS A 392 5.80 -7.17 -2.35
N THR A 393 5.62 -6.86 -3.63
CA THR A 393 6.35 -5.77 -4.30
C THR A 393 6.28 -4.44 -3.55
N GLN A 394 5.11 -4.07 -3.01
CA GLN A 394 4.99 -2.84 -2.23
C GLN A 394 5.82 -2.87 -0.93
N THR A 395 6.09 -4.04 -0.33
CA THR A 395 7.02 -4.16 0.80
C THR A 395 8.41 -3.61 0.47
N ALA A 396 8.87 -3.73 -0.78
CA ALA A 396 10.17 -3.20 -1.20
C ALA A 396 10.24 -1.68 -1.07
N ARG A 397 9.22 -0.96 -1.53
CA ARG A 397 9.14 0.50 -1.39
C ARG A 397 9.06 0.94 0.08
N HIS A 398 8.30 0.21 0.90
CA HIS A 398 8.29 0.46 2.35
C HIS A 398 9.67 0.24 2.98
N THR A 399 10.36 -0.82 2.54
CA THR A 399 11.72 -1.16 3.00
C THR A 399 12.71 -0.06 2.65
N PHE A 400 12.74 0.40 1.39
CA PHE A 400 13.59 1.51 0.97
C PHE A 400 13.39 2.76 1.85
N ILE A 401 12.15 3.24 1.96
CA ILE A 401 11.84 4.47 2.69
C ILE A 401 12.22 4.32 4.17
N THR A 402 11.86 3.20 4.79
CA THR A 402 12.17 2.95 6.20
C THR A 402 13.68 2.87 6.44
N LEU A 403 14.41 2.16 5.58
CA LEU A 403 15.84 1.97 5.71
C LEU A 403 16.59 3.30 5.51
N MET A 404 16.26 4.07 4.48
CA MET A 404 16.87 5.38 4.25
C MET A 404 16.67 6.33 5.44
N CYS A 405 15.44 6.39 5.98
CA CYS A 405 15.19 7.21 7.17
C CYS A 405 15.94 6.70 8.41
N ARG A 406 16.06 5.37 8.60
CA ARG A 406 16.84 4.78 9.70
C ARG A 406 18.34 5.07 9.57
N LEU A 407 18.85 5.12 8.34
CA LEU A 407 20.23 5.52 8.04
C LEU A 407 20.45 7.04 8.15
N GLY A 408 19.43 7.80 8.56
CA GLY A 408 19.53 9.23 8.84
C GLY A 408 19.36 10.13 7.62
N ILE A 409 18.90 9.59 6.49
CA ILE A 409 18.55 10.39 5.31
C ILE A 409 17.27 11.18 5.60
N PRO A 410 17.28 12.52 5.43
CA PRO A 410 16.09 13.36 5.57
C PRO A 410 14.93 12.89 4.70
N LYS A 411 13.69 13.09 5.17
CA LYS A 411 12.49 12.63 4.45
C LYS A 411 12.34 13.40 3.13
N GLU A 412 12.74 14.67 3.15
CA GLU A 412 12.80 15.61 2.05
C GLU A 412 13.66 15.07 0.91
N ASP A 413 14.73 14.34 1.23
CA ASP A 413 15.61 13.72 0.23
C ASP A 413 15.01 12.38 -0.24
N VAL A 414 14.38 11.61 0.66
CA VAL A 414 13.72 10.34 0.31
C VAL A 414 12.53 10.56 -0.64
N ILE A 415 11.81 11.68 -0.53
CA ILE A 415 10.71 11.99 -1.46
C ILE A 415 11.20 12.32 -2.88
N ILE A 416 12.44 12.78 -3.07
CA ILE A 416 13.05 12.98 -4.40
C ILE A 416 13.12 11.65 -5.15
N ALA A 417 13.65 10.63 -4.48
CA ALA A 417 13.73 9.29 -5.07
C ALA A 417 12.33 8.71 -5.28
N THR A 418 11.42 8.88 -4.31
CA THR A 418 10.12 8.20 -4.36
C THR A 418 9.03 8.98 -5.10
N ALA A 419 9.29 10.20 -5.55
CA ALA A 419 8.35 11.12 -6.20
C ALA A 419 7.02 11.25 -5.43
N HIS A 420 7.11 11.53 -4.13
CA HIS A 420 5.96 11.96 -3.33
C HIS A 420 5.89 13.49 -3.30
N THR A 421 4.68 14.03 -3.31
CA THR A 421 4.43 15.49 -3.29
C THR A 421 4.80 16.14 -1.96
N ASP A 422 4.69 15.39 -0.86
CA ASP A 422 4.98 15.85 0.49
C ASP A 422 5.45 14.70 1.39
N THR A 423 6.00 15.06 2.55
CA THR A 423 6.54 14.12 3.55
C THR A 423 5.44 13.50 4.43
N THR A 424 4.20 13.98 4.38
CA THR A 424 3.07 13.45 5.18
C THR A 424 2.85 11.97 4.89
N MET A 425 2.96 11.59 3.61
CA MET A 425 2.84 10.19 3.21
C MET A 425 3.92 9.30 3.85
N ILE A 426 5.15 9.81 4.00
CA ILE A 426 6.24 9.13 4.70
C ILE A 426 5.83 8.86 6.17
N ASP A 427 5.31 9.85 6.86
CA ASP A 427 4.91 9.73 8.26
C ASP A 427 3.69 8.82 8.48
N ASP A 428 2.67 8.99 7.65
CA ASP A 428 1.39 8.29 7.81
C ASP A 428 1.46 6.83 7.37
N VAL A 429 2.28 6.51 6.37
CA VAL A 429 2.23 5.22 5.67
C VAL A 429 3.51 4.39 5.81
N TYR A 430 4.68 5.02 5.89
CA TYR A 430 5.95 4.30 5.72
C TYR A 430 6.80 4.24 6.98
N LEU A 431 6.76 5.25 7.84
CA LEU A 431 7.58 5.28 9.04
C LEU A 431 7.01 4.37 10.14
N HIS A 432 7.81 3.34 10.48
CA HIS A 432 7.63 2.44 11.62
C HIS A 432 8.78 2.65 12.62
N GLU A 433 8.97 3.88 13.06
CA GLU A 433 10.08 4.22 13.94
C GLU A 433 9.90 3.61 15.32
N THR A 434 10.87 2.79 15.71
CA THR A 434 11.08 2.42 17.10
C THR A 434 11.55 3.64 17.91
N VAL A 435 11.50 3.54 19.24
CA VAL A 435 12.10 4.57 20.11
C VAL A 435 13.59 4.73 19.80
N ASN A 436 14.27 3.62 19.49
CA ASN A 436 15.67 3.63 19.09
C ASN A 436 15.89 4.40 17.78
N ASP A 437 15.07 4.15 16.75
CA ASP A 437 15.14 4.85 15.46
C ASP A 437 14.99 6.38 15.65
N LYS A 438 14.04 6.81 16.49
CA LYS A 438 13.83 8.24 16.81
C LYS A 438 15.02 8.83 17.55
N GLY A 439 15.57 8.09 18.51
CA GLY A 439 16.75 8.48 19.29
C GLY A 439 17.98 8.65 18.39
N THR A 440 18.30 7.64 17.57
CA THR A 440 19.42 7.69 16.62
C THR A 440 19.29 8.86 15.65
N ARG A 441 18.11 9.08 15.06
CA ARG A 441 17.89 10.23 14.17
C ARG A 441 18.13 11.56 14.88
N LEU A 442 17.56 11.73 16.08
CA LEU A 442 17.74 12.95 16.87
C LEU A 442 19.23 13.20 17.16
N ILE A 443 19.95 12.17 17.64
CA ILE A 443 21.38 12.28 17.93
C ILE A 443 22.18 12.63 16.67
N ASN A 444 21.91 11.97 15.53
CA ASN A 444 22.60 12.27 14.28
C ASN A 444 22.30 13.69 13.76
N SER A 445 21.06 14.18 13.91
CA SER A 445 20.70 15.56 13.58
C SER A 445 21.41 16.56 14.51
N LEU A 446 21.50 16.27 15.81
CA LEU A 446 22.19 17.12 16.77
C LEU A 446 23.71 17.13 16.55
N LYS A 447 24.32 16.00 16.12
CA LYS A 447 25.74 15.94 15.71
C LYS A 447 26.06 16.86 14.53
N LYS A 448 25.08 17.22 13.69
CA LYS A 448 25.27 18.17 12.58
C LYS A 448 25.35 19.63 13.03
N ILE A 449 25.04 19.95 14.29
CA ILE A 449 25.13 21.32 14.83
C ILE A 449 26.61 21.71 14.95
N LYS A 450 27.08 22.55 14.02
CA LYS A 450 28.43 23.14 14.06
C LYS A 450 28.39 24.50 14.76
N GLY A 451 29.43 24.81 15.54
CA GLY A 451 29.65 26.16 16.10
C GLY A 451 28.95 26.50 17.42
N SER A 452 28.14 25.61 18.01
CA SER A 452 27.59 25.81 19.35
C SER A 452 28.53 25.29 20.44
N THR A 453 28.78 26.06 21.48
CA THR A 453 29.47 25.58 22.70
C THR A 453 28.55 24.82 23.65
N LEU A 454 27.24 25.07 23.59
CA LEU A 454 26.24 24.47 24.49
C LEU A 454 25.64 23.16 23.97
N PHE A 455 25.56 22.99 22.64
CA PHE A 455 24.91 21.85 21.99
C PHE A 455 25.89 20.92 21.27
N LYS A 456 27.18 20.96 21.63
CA LYS A 456 28.18 20.00 21.16
C LYS A 456 27.89 18.61 21.73
N ILE A 457 27.81 17.62 20.85
CA ILE A 457 27.79 16.21 21.23
C ILE A 457 29.21 15.69 21.05
N GLU A 458 29.79 15.09 22.10
CA GLU A 458 31.11 14.48 22.03
C GLU A 458 31.11 13.32 21.03
N GLU A 459 32.02 13.37 20.06
CA GLU A 459 32.22 12.30 19.08
C GLU A 459 32.95 11.15 19.77
N ALA A 460 32.27 10.01 19.98
CA ALA A 460 32.96 8.77 20.30
C ALA A 460 33.70 8.31 19.03
N ASN A 461 35.02 8.45 19.05
CA ASN A 461 35.94 8.05 17.99
C ASN A 461 35.69 6.60 17.52
N ASN A 462 35.37 6.44 16.24
CA ASN A 462 35.82 5.29 15.45
C ASN A 462 36.40 5.85 14.14
N MET A 463 37.71 5.65 13.99
CA MET A 463 38.60 6.23 12.98
C MET A 463 38.12 6.03 11.53
N VAL A 464 38.25 7.07 10.70
CA VAL A 464 39.26 7.23 9.63
C VAL A 464 39.22 8.70 9.19
N ASP A 465 40.23 9.51 9.52
CA ASP A 465 41.11 10.11 8.49
C ASP A 465 42.31 10.85 9.10
N THR A 466 43.37 10.91 8.30
CA THR A 466 44.73 11.34 8.65
C THR A 466 44.87 12.86 8.55
N THR A 467 45.40 13.54 9.56
CA THR A 467 46.46 14.59 9.47
C THR A 467 46.65 15.33 10.80
N MET A 468 47.89 15.75 11.04
CA MET A 468 48.44 16.31 12.28
C MET A 468 48.02 17.75 12.57
N ASN A 469 47.83 18.09 13.85
CA ASN A 469 48.70 19.03 14.58
C ASN A 469 48.26 19.18 16.04
N GLU A 470 49.26 19.19 16.92
CA GLU A 470 49.17 19.48 18.35
C GLU A 470 48.81 20.95 18.58
N GLU A 471 48.03 21.23 19.63
CA GLU A 471 48.35 22.27 20.63
C GLU A 471 47.43 22.15 21.85
N GLU A 472 48.06 22.07 23.02
CA GLU A 472 47.44 22.05 24.34
C GLU A 472 46.67 23.35 24.64
N THR A 473 45.49 23.27 25.26
CA THR A 473 45.09 24.25 26.28
C THR A 473 44.17 23.65 27.35
N VAL A 474 44.62 23.80 28.59
CA VAL A 474 43.96 23.48 29.86
C VAL A 474 42.75 24.40 30.13
N LYS A 475 41.60 23.86 30.57
CA LYS A 475 40.70 24.44 31.63
C LYS A 475 39.43 23.62 31.94
N LYS A 476 39.43 23.03 33.16
CA LYS A 476 38.42 22.91 34.26
C LYS A 476 36.90 22.66 34.00
N PRO A 477 36.19 22.05 34.99
CA PRO A 477 35.12 21.08 34.79
C PRO A 477 33.72 21.70 34.63
N ILE A 478 32.88 21.07 33.81
CA ILE A 478 31.47 21.43 33.64
C ILE A 478 30.59 20.31 34.22
N SER A 479 29.46 20.74 34.78
CA SER A 479 28.60 20.08 35.75
C SER A 479 28.02 18.71 35.36
N THR A 480 28.04 17.80 36.33
CA THR A 480 27.60 16.39 36.29
C THR A 480 26.08 16.17 36.20
N ALA A 481 25.29 17.13 35.72
CA ALA A 481 23.82 17.06 35.78
C ALA A 481 23.12 16.74 34.44
N SER A 482 23.81 16.86 33.29
CA SER A 482 23.16 16.68 31.97
C SER A 482 23.37 15.30 31.33
N VAL A 483 24.25 14.46 31.87
CA VAL A 483 24.66 13.18 31.24
C VAL A 483 23.69 12.02 31.57
N THR A 484 22.91 12.10 32.65
CA THR A 484 22.07 10.97 33.11
C THR A 484 20.80 10.74 32.29
N ASN A 485 20.35 11.68 31.46
CA ASN A 485 19.03 11.59 30.80
C ASN A 485 18.98 10.69 29.54
N ASN A 486 20.13 10.21 29.04
CA ASN A 486 20.23 9.50 27.75
C ASN A 486 20.84 8.08 27.82
N ILE A 487 21.07 7.52 29.00
CA ILE A 487 21.64 6.16 29.13
C ILE A 487 20.52 5.13 28.92
N THR A 488 20.72 4.16 28.01
CA THR A 488 19.83 2.99 27.86
C THR A 488 20.29 1.84 28.75
N PHE A 489 19.42 0.86 29.04
CA PHE A 489 19.83 -0.33 29.82
C PHE A 489 20.94 -1.10 29.13
N ASP A 490 20.89 -1.25 27.81
CA ASP A 490 21.93 -1.95 27.05
C ASP A 490 23.26 -1.19 27.14
N THR A 491 23.23 0.14 27.01
CA THR A 491 24.44 0.97 27.18
C THR A 491 25.00 0.87 28.59
N LEU A 492 24.14 0.92 29.61
CA LEU A 492 24.56 0.77 31.01
C LEU A 492 25.18 -0.60 31.25
N LEU A 493 24.52 -1.67 30.80
CA LEU A 493 24.99 -3.03 31.03
C LEU A 493 26.27 -3.33 30.26
N ASP A 494 26.43 -2.77 29.06
CA ASP A 494 27.66 -2.92 28.28
C ASP A 494 28.82 -2.14 28.87
N THR A 495 28.60 -0.87 29.22
CA THR A 495 29.66 -0.01 29.81
C THR A 495 30.08 -0.45 31.21
N GLN A 496 29.18 -1.02 32.01
CA GLN A 496 29.50 -1.44 33.37
C GLN A 496 29.90 -2.91 33.48
N PHE A 497 29.42 -3.77 32.58
CA PHE A 497 29.58 -5.24 32.72
C PHE A 497 29.94 -5.99 31.44
N PHE A 498 30.21 -5.29 30.33
CA PHE A 498 30.59 -5.88 29.04
C PHE A 498 29.55 -6.85 28.43
N ALA A 499 28.27 -6.53 28.61
CA ALA A 499 27.14 -7.34 28.19
C ALA A 499 27.17 -7.78 26.71
N SER A 500 27.66 -6.94 25.78
CA SER A 500 27.77 -7.29 24.36
C SER A 500 28.75 -8.44 24.11
N LYS A 501 29.90 -8.44 24.79
CA LYS A 501 30.92 -9.49 24.71
C LYS A 501 30.43 -10.78 25.36
N ILE A 502 29.74 -10.69 26.49
CA ILE A 502 29.09 -11.84 27.15
C ILE A 502 28.05 -12.47 26.20
N ASN A 503 27.18 -11.67 25.60
CA ASN A 503 26.17 -12.17 24.65
C ASN A 503 26.80 -12.80 23.40
N LYS A 504 27.92 -12.23 22.90
CA LYS A 504 28.68 -12.80 21.78
C LYS A 504 29.27 -14.17 22.15
N ALA A 505 29.88 -14.30 23.33
CA ALA A 505 30.44 -15.57 23.81
C ALA A 505 29.35 -16.65 23.95
N VAL A 506 28.18 -16.32 24.51
CA VAL A 506 27.04 -17.25 24.61
C VAL A 506 26.57 -17.71 23.22
N LYS A 507 26.48 -16.79 22.26
CA LYS A 507 26.06 -17.10 20.89
C LYS A 507 27.04 -18.05 20.22
N LEU A 508 28.34 -17.79 20.35
CA LEU A 508 29.38 -18.68 19.80
C LEU A 508 29.37 -20.05 20.49
N GLN A 509 29.24 -20.11 21.83
CA GLN A 509 29.15 -21.38 22.56
C GLN A 509 27.94 -22.22 22.15
N SER A 510 26.81 -21.58 21.83
CA SER A 510 25.63 -22.28 21.29
C SER A 510 25.82 -22.83 19.88
N GLN A 511 26.86 -22.39 19.16
CA GLN A 511 27.17 -22.81 17.80
C GLN A 511 28.28 -23.88 17.76
N VAL A 512 28.98 -24.13 18.87
CA VAL A 512 29.99 -25.20 18.98
C VAL A 512 29.30 -26.56 18.86
N GLY A 513 29.86 -27.45 18.03
CA GLY A 513 29.29 -28.78 17.78
C GLY A 513 28.26 -28.83 16.64
N HIS A 514 27.87 -27.69 16.07
CA HIS A 514 27.02 -27.67 14.87
C HIS A 514 27.81 -28.02 13.61
N LEU A 515 27.19 -28.83 12.74
CA LEU A 515 27.73 -29.20 11.44
C LEU A 515 27.53 -28.05 10.45
N LYS A 516 28.63 -27.46 9.99
CA LYS A 516 28.65 -26.49 8.88
C LYS A 516 29.56 -27.05 7.79
N ASN A 517 29.01 -27.29 6.60
CA ASN A 517 29.73 -27.86 5.45
C ASN A 517 30.43 -29.20 5.75
N GLY A 518 29.79 -30.08 6.53
CA GLY A 518 30.37 -31.40 6.86
C GLY A 518 31.50 -31.37 7.89
N LYS A 519 31.83 -30.21 8.47
CA LYS A 519 32.81 -30.05 9.55
C LYS A 519 32.14 -29.53 10.82
N LEU A 520 32.61 -30.00 11.98
CA LEU A 520 32.18 -29.48 13.27
C LEU A 520 32.70 -28.04 13.43
N CYS A 521 31.83 -27.08 13.71
CA CYS A 521 32.26 -25.75 14.13
C CYS A 521 32.92 -25.84 15.51
N SER A 522 34.18 -25.42 15.60
CA SER A 522 34.87 -25.12 16.87
C SER A 522 35.13 -23.62 16.92
N TYR A 523 34.54 -22.97 17.91
CA TYR A 523 34.77 -21.55 18.25
C TYR A 523 35.56 -21.45 19.55
N ASP A 524 36.21 -22.52 19.99
CA ASP A 524 36.76 -22.65 21.34
C ASP A 524 37.84 -21.58 21.61
N ASN A 525 38.68 -21.27 20.61
CA ASN A 525 39.69 -20.21 20.72
C ASN A 525 39.06 -18.81 20.84
N GLU A 526 38.01 -18.52 20.06
CA GLU A 526 37.31 -17.24 20.11
C GLU A 526 36.56 -17.06 21.43
N ILE A 527 35.91 -18.12 21.91
CA ILE A 527 35.24 -18.15 23.21
C ILE A 527 36.26 -17.93 24.33
N THR A 528 37.41 -18.61 24.29
CA THR A 528 38.48 -18.46 25.29
C THR A 528 39.03 -17.03 25.31
N SER A 529 39.24 -16.42 24.14
CA SER A 529 39.65 -15.00 24.03
C SER A 529 38.62 -14.06 24.65
N LEU A 530 37.33 -14.26 24.34
CA LEU A 530 36.25 -13.44 24.88
C LEU A 530 36.11 -13.60 26.40
N ILE A 531 36.25 -14.82 26.94
CA ILE A 531 36.26 -15.06 28.39
C ILE A 531 37.40 -14.26 29.04
N SER A 532 38.61 -14.33 28.49
CA SER A 532 39.77 -13.59 29.00
C SER A 532 39.54 -12.07 28.98
N GLU A 533 38.96 -11.52 27.91
CA GLU A 533 38.59 -10.10 27.82
C GLU A 533 37.56 -9.69 28.90
N ILE A 534 36.54 -10.52 29.12
CA ILE A 534 35.48 -10.27 30.11
C ILE A 534 36.05 -10.30 31.53
N GLU A 535 36.91 -11.27 31.84
CA GLU A 535 37.54 -11.38 33.15
C GLU A 535 38.49 -10.21 33.42
N LYS A 536 39.31 -9.83 32.44
CA LYS A 536 40.18 -8.65 32.55
C LYS A 536 39.37 -7.37 32.77
N PHE A 537 38.23 -7.24 32.08
CA PHE A 537 37.33 -6.10 32.26
C PHE A 537 36.71 -6.07 33.66
N SER A 538 36.31 -7.22 34.22
CA SER A 538 35.71 -7.28 35.57
C SER A 538 36.63 -6.74 36.67
N GLN A 539 37.96 -6.84 36.46
CA GLN A 539 38.98 -6.33 37.37
C GLN A 539 39.32 -4.85 37.17
N SER A 540 38.83 -4.23 36.09
CA SER A 540 39.13 -2.84 35.75
C SER A 540 38.14 -1.86 36.40
N SER A 541 38.65 -0.70 36.83
CA SER A 541 37.82 0.41 37.26
C SER A 541 37.17 1.08 36.03
N THR A 542 35.85 1.20 36.01
CA THR A 542 35.15 1.94 34.95
C THR A 542 35.01 3.41 35.32
N SER A 543 35.47 4.29 34.42
CA SER A 543 35.48 5.75 34.60
C SER A 543 34.10 6.37 34.89
N ASP A 544 33.02 5.69 34.51
CA ASP A 544 31.67 6.25 34.50
C ASP A 544 30.76 5.68 35.61
N SER A 545 31.34 5.04 36.64
CA SER A 545 30.58 4.39 37.73
C SER A 545 29.66 5.37 38.47
N ASP A 546 30.10 6.62 38.69
CA ASP A 546 29.30 7.65 39.35
C ASP A 546 28.09 8.09 38.50
N VAL A 547 28.27 8.17 37.19
CA VAL A 547 27.19 8.49 36.24
C VAL A 547 26.18 7.35 36.19
N ALA A 548 26.66 6.10 36.13
CA ALA A 548 25.83 4.90 36.22
C ALA A 548 25.00 4.88 37.51
N LYS A 549 25.62 5.19 38.65
CA LYS A 549 24.95 5.25 39.95
C LYS A 549 23.85 6.33 40.00
N GLN A 550 24.11 7.50 39.44
CA GLN A 550 23.10 8.56 39.37
C GLN A 550 21.93 8.16 38.47
N TYR A 551 22.20 7.54 37.32
CA TYR A 551 21.18 7.03 36.42
C TYR A 551 20.28 5.99 37.11
N VAL A 552 20.88 4.98 37.74
CA VAL A 552 20.11 3.91 38.41
C VAL A 552 19.19 4.47 39.50
N LYS A 553 19.65 5.47 40.26
CA LYS A 553 18.85 6.14 41.30
C LYS A 553 17.67 6.94 40.76
N GLN A 554 17.71 7.38 39.50
CA GLN A 554 16.62 8.15 38.87
C GLN A 554 15.54 7.25 38.25
N LEU A 555 15.77 5.93 38.19
CA LEU A 555 14.79 5.00 37.63
C LEU A 555 13.57 4.85 38.53
N SER A 556 12.39 4.79 37.91
CA SER A 556 11.17 4.34 38.60
C SER A 556 11.32 2.90 39.08
N VAL A 557 10.63 2.52 40.16
CA VAL A 557 10.66 1.17 40.75
C VAL A 557 10.47 0.05 39.72
N GLY A 558 9.54 0.21 38.77
CA GLY A 558 9.30 -0.76 37.69
C GLY A 558 10.52 -0.95 36.78
N LYS A 559 11.06 0.15 36.26
CA LYS A 559 12.31 0.14 35.45
C LYS A 559 13.52 -0.41 36.21
N GLN A 560 13.62 -0.17 37.51
CA GLN A 560 14.70 -0.74 38.32
C GLN A 560 14.54 -2.27 38.47
N SER A 561 13.31 -2.78 38.46
CA SER A 561 13.03 -4.22 38.40
C SER A 561 13.47 -4.82 37.06
N ASP A 562 13.09 -4.19 35.94
CA ASP A 562 13.45 -4.66 34.59
C ASP A 562 14.98 -4.69 34.38
N LEU A 563 15.68 -3.68 34.89
CA LEU A 563 17.14 -3.62 34.86
C LEU A 563 17.78 -4.72 35.73
N TYR A 564 17.19 -5.00 36.89
CA TYR A 564 17.64 -6.09 37.76
C TYR A 564 17.46 -7.46 37.09
N ASP A 565 16.33 -7.70 36.43
CA ASP A 565 16.10 -8.96 35.72
C ASP A 565 17.09 -9.13 34.56
N SER A 566 17.36 -8.05 33.81
CA SER A 566 18.37 -8.04 32.74
C SER A 566 19.77 -8.34 33.25
N PHE A 567 20.15 -7.77 34.41
CA PHE A 567 21.42 -8.05 35.07
C PHE A 567 21.50 -9.51 35.56
N ARG A 568 20.41 -10.05 36.12
CA ARG A 568 20.35 -11.45 36.57
C ARG A 568 20.53 -12.42 35.41
N GLU A 569 19.88 -12.17 34.27
CA GLU A 569 20.08 -12.98 33.07
C GLU A 569 21.54 -12.95 32.59
N MET A 570 22.18 -11.77 32.66
CA MET A 570 23.58 -11.63 32.30
C MET A 570 24.50 -12.44 33.22
N ILE A 571 24.26 -12.46 34.53
CA ILE A 571 25.02 -13.30 35.47
C ILE A 571 24.86 -14.79 35.14
N ILE A 572 23.65 -15.24 34.78
CA ILE A 572 23.41 -16.63 34.35
C ILE A 572 24.20 -16.94 33.07
N LYS A 573 24.27 -16.01 32.12
CA LYS A 573 25.08 -16.14 30.91
C LYS A 573 26.57 -16.27 31.24
N CYS A 574 27.10 -15.47 32.17
CA CYS A 574 28.49 -15.58 32.63
C CYS A 574 28.80 -16.95 33.23
N VAL A 575 27.89 -17.51 34.05
CA VAL A 575 28.06 -18.86 34.60
C VAL A 575 28.12 -19.90 33.47
N LYS A 576 27.22 -19.79 32.47
CA LYS A 576 27.09 -20.73 31.34
C LYS A 576 28.33 -20.76 30.44
N ILE A 577 28.91 -19.60 30.14
CA ILE A 577 30.11 -19.49 29.29
C ILE A 577 31.41 -19.77 30.04
N GLY A 578 31.36 -20.05 31.34
CA GLY A 578 32.54 -20.45 32.09
C GLY A 578 33.36 -19.31 32.70
N ILE A 579 32.80 -18.10 32.85
CA ILE A 579 33.50 -17.01 33.57
C ILE A 579 33.83 -17.45 35.01
N SER A 580 35.01 -17.08 35.50
CA SER A 580 35.46 -17.38 36.86
C SER A 580 34.56 -16.80 37.94
N LYS A 581 34.57 -17.46 39.11
CA LYS A 581 33.82 -17.03 40.29
C LYS A 581 34.18 -15.60 40.71
N ASP A 582 35.47 -15.28 40.69
CA ASP A 582 35.97 -13.97 41.12
C ASP A 582 35.49 -12.84 40.20
N ALA A 583 35.55 -13.04 38.88
CA ALA A 583 35.05 -12.07 37.91
C ALA A 583 33.53 -11.84 38.03
N ILE A 584 32.75 -12.91 38.22
CA ILE A 584 31.31 -12.79 38.45
C ILE A 584 31.01 -12.05 39.75
N MET A 585 31.75 -12.33 40.83
CA MET A 585 31.59 -11.64 42.10
C MET A 585 31.97 -10.15 42.01
N GLN A 586 32.96 -9.80 41.18
CA GLN A 586 33.30 -8.41 40.90
C GLN A 586 32.16 -7.68 40.20
N PHE A 587 31.48 -8.29 39.23
CA PHE A 587 30.28 -7.71 38.63
C PHE A 587 29.12 -7.55 39.61
N ILE A 588 28.89 -8.53 40.50
CA ILE A 588 27.85 -8.44 41.53
C ILE A 588 28.14 -7.31 42.53
N ASN A 589 29.40 -7.17 42.98
CA ASN A 589 29.82 -6.08 43.87
C ASN A 589 29.65 -4.71 43.19
N LYS A 590 30.04 -4.62 41.92
CA LYS A 590 29.87 -3.39 41.14
C LYS A 590 28.41 -3.00 40.97
N ALA A 591 27.51 -3.98 40.78
CA ALA A 591 26.08 -3.73 40.72
C ALA A 591 25.51 -3.19 42.05
N LEU A 592 26.07 -3.60 43.20
CA LEU A 592 25.75 -3.01 44.50
C LEU A 592 26.28 -1.56 44.59
N GLU A 593 27.51 -1.30 44.14
CA GLU A 593 28.13 0.03 44.19
C GLU A 593 27.34 1.09 43.40
N ILE A 594 26.84 0.72 42.22
CA ILE A 594 26.01 1.59 41.37
C ILE A 594 24.53 1.59 41.79
N SER A 595 24.17 0.98 42.92
CA SER A 595 22.79 0.93 43.45
C SER A 595 21.79 0.17 42.56
N LEU A 596 22.27 -0.70 41.66
CA LEU A 596 21.43 -1.60 40.85
C LEU A 596 20.86 -2.73 41.72
N LEU A 597 21.63 -3.16 42.72
CA LEU A 597 21.22 -4.09 43.76
C LEU A 597 21.01 -3.36 45.09
N ASP A 598 19.89 -3.64 45.75
CA ASP A 598 19.77 -3.39 47.20
C ASP A 598 20.43 -4.54 47.99
N LYS A 599 20.50 -4.39 49.32
CA LYS A 599 21.15 -5.39 50.20
C LYS A 599 20.50 -6.77 50.12
N GLU A 600 19.19 -6.84 49.94
CA GLU A 600 18.45 -8.10 49.88
C GLU A 600 18.71 -8.81 48.54
N ARG A 601 18.55 -8.09 47.42
CA ARG A 601 18.83 -8.57 46.06
C ARG A 601 20.29 -8.95 45.88
N PHE A 602 21.22 -8.23 46.50
CA PHE A 602 22.65 -8.56 46.52
C PHE A 602 22.92 -9.88 47.23
N THR A 603 22.32 -10.10 48.40
CA THR A 603 22.45 -11.36 49.15
C THR A 603 21.87 -12.52 48.35
N ASN A 604 20.65 -12.36 47.83
CA ASN A 604 19.96 -13.37 47.04
C ASN A 604 20.73 -13.75 45.77
N ILE A 605 21.19 -12.78 44.98
CA ILE A 605 21.91 -13.07 43.74
C ILE A 605 23.28 -13.70 44.02
N LYS A 606 23.95 -13.31 45.11
CA LYS A 606 25.24 -13.89 45.52
C LYS A 606 25.09 -15.35 45.94
N GLU A 607 24.07 -15.68 46.73
CA GLU A 607 23.78 -17.07 47.13
C GLU A 607 23.42 -17.95 45.93
N ILE A 608 22.49 -17.51 45.09
CA ILE A 608 22.07 -18.23 43.88
C ILE A 608 23.27 -18.47 42.95
N THR A 609 24.08 -17.42 42.72
CA THR A 609 25.24 -17.52 41.84
C THR A 609 26.29 -18.47 42.41
N THR A 610 26.53 -18.45 43.72
CA THR A 610 27.45 -19.39 44.38
C THR A 610 26.97 -20.82 44.21
N ALA A 611 25.67 -21.10 44.44
CA ALA A 611 25.10 -22.42 44.25
C ALA A 611 25.19 -22.91 42.78
N LEU A 612 24.98 -22.01 41.81
CA LEU A 612 25.13 -22.32 40.38
C LEU A 612 26.59 -22.63 40.00
N LEU A 613 27.54 -21.88 40.54
CA LEU A 613 28.98 -22.11 40.30
C LEU A 613 29.46 -23.41 40.96
N ASP A 614 29.02 -23.69 42.19
CA ASP A 614 29.34 -24.94 42.88
C ASP A 614 28.75 -26.14 42.13
N LYS A 615 27.56 -26.01 41.53
CA LYS A 615 26.98 -27.05 40.67
C LYS A 615 27.77 -27.22 39.37
N ARG A 616 28.19 -26.12 38.74
CA ARG A 616 29.01 -26.13 37.53
C ARG A 616 30.35 -26.84 37.74
N ASN A 617 30.98 -26.64 38.91
CA ASN A 617 32.28 -27.22 39.22
C ASN A 617 32.22 -28.68 39.71
N LYS A 618 31.00 -29.21 39.97
CA LYS A 618 30.77 -30.61 40.39
C LYS A 618 30.41 -31.56 39.24
N GLY A 619 30.11 -31.03 38.06
CA GLY A 619 29.90 -31.79 36.82
C GLY A 619 31.07 -31.57 35.89
#